data_AF-A0A2S1FIW9-F1
#
_entry.id   AF-A0A2S1FIW9-F1
#
_cell.length_a   1.000
_cell.length_b   1.000
_cell.length_c   1.000
_cell.angle_alpha   90.00
_cell.angle_beta   90.00
_cell.angle_gamma   90.00
#
_symmetry.space_group_name_H-M   'P 1'
#
loop_
_entity.id
_entity.type
_entity.pdbx_description
1 polymer ?
#
loop_
_entity_poly.entity_id
_entity_poly.type
_entity_poly.pdbx_seq_one_letter_code
_entity_poly.pdbx_strand_id
1 'polypeptide(L)'
;MRITKNRLFKTVPEAEKKDMSILIRMSKIDLETIRNSASIRNMSVAEFMRRAALGRKADVDYDTKIVLQLSDVVRSIRAIHKQMVELNLEPPEAIWSPVMDEALEAMHRISN
;
A
#
# COMPACT_ATOMS: atom_id res chain seq x y z
N MET A 1 18.24 19.67 -36.94
CA MET A 1 19.08 19.87 -35.74
C MET A 1 18.44 19.11 -34.58
N ARG A 2 18.97 17.93 -34.20
CA ARG A 2 18.39 17.10 -33.12
C ARG A 2 18.92 17.59 -31.79
N ILE A 3 18.04 18.11 -30.93
CA ILE A 3 18.37 18.47 -29.56
C ILE A 3 18.56 17.16 -28.77
N THR A 4 19.81 16.75 -28.58
CA THR A 4 20.16 15.69 -27.65
C THR A 4 19.83 16.18 -26.25
N LYS A 5 18.74 15.65 -25.66
CA LYS A 5 18.39 15.87 -24.25
C LYS A 5 19.58 15.47 -23.40
N ASN A 6 20.32 16.45 -22.90
CA ASN A 6 21.41 16.24 -21.98
C ASN A 6 20.79 15.77 -20.66
N ARG A 7 20.78 14.45 -20.42
CA ARG A 7 20.29 13.92 -19.15
C ARG A 7 21.28 14.36 -18.07
N LEU A 8 20.82 15.21 -17.16
CA LEU A 8 21.59 15.76 -16.04
C LEU A 8 22.19 14.68 -15.11
N PHE A 9 21.77 13.42 -15.25
CA PHE A 9 22.26 12.29 -14.48
C PHE A 9 22.68 11.16 -15.42
N LYS A 10 23.90 10.65 -15.24
CA LYS A 10 24.38 9.43 -15.90
C LYS A 10 23.87 8.23 -15.10
N THR A 11 23.17 7.31 -15.76
CA THR A 11 22.83 6.01 -15.18
C THR A 11 24.11 5.24 -14.88
N VAL A 12 24.27 4.80 -13.62
CA VAL A 12 25.41 3.97 -13.21
C VAL A 12 25.39 2.67 -14.02
N PRO A 13 26.52 2.26 -14.64
CA PRO A 13 26.65 0.99 -15.35
C PRO A 13 26.20 -0.17 -14.48
N GLU A 14 25.57 -1.19 -15.08
CA GLU A 14 25.00 -2.32 -14.33
C GLU A 14 26.04 -3.11 -13.53
N ALA A 15 27.28 -3.16 -14.03
CA ALA A 15 28.42 -3.77 -13.36
C ALA A 15 28.90 -3.01 -12.11
N GLU A 16 28.55 -1.72 -11.97
CA GLU A 16 28.88 -0.87 -10.81
C GLU A 16 27.69 -0.70 -9.85
N LYS A 17 26.61 -1.47 -10.07
CA LYS A 17 25.47 -1.53 -9.16
C LYS A 17 25.81 -2.39 -7.93
N LYS A 18 24.79 -2.79 -7.18
CA LYS A 18 24.89 -3.60 -5.95
C LYS A 18 25.43 -5.00 -6.27
N ASP A 19 26.75 -5.15 -6.25
CA ASP A 19 27.54 -6.33 -6.63
C ASP A 19 27.94 -7.23 -5.44
N MET A 20 27.91 -6.68 -4.22
CA MET A 20 28.22 -7.42 -2.99
C MET A 20 27.01 -8.14 -2.40
N SER A 21 27.24 -9.35 -1.88
CA SER A 21 26.25 -10.18 -1.18
C SER A 21 26.59 -10.34 0.31
N ILE A 22 25.57 -10.27 1.17
CA ILE A 22 25.68 -10.55 2.61
C ILE A 22 24.81 -11.77 2.93
N LEU A 23 25.39 -12.75 3.62
CA LEU A 23 24.67 -13.94 4.06
C LEU A 23 24.19 -13.76 5.51
N ILE A 24 22.88 -13.87 5.72
CA ILE A 24 22.25 -13.68 7.03
C ILE A 24 21.58 -14.99 7.44
N ARG A 25 21.92 -15.50 8.62
CA ARG A 25 21.22 -16.64 9.22
C ARG A 25 19.97 -16.13 9.94
N MET A 26 18.84 -16.76 9.69
CA MET A 26 17.56 -16.39 10.30
C MET A 26 16.66 -17.61 10.46
N SER A 27 15.68 -17.52 11.34
CA SER A 27 14.66 -18.57 11.48
C SER A 27 13.67 -18.53 10.31
N LYS A 28 12.86 -19.59 10.16
CA LYS A 28 11.80 -19.63 9.14
C LYS A 28 10.73 -18.55 9.40
N ILE A 29 10.41 -18.30 10.67
CA ILE A 29 9.40 -17.32 11.09
C ILE A 29 9.86 -15.89 10.73
N ASP A 30 11.13 -15.59 10.97
CA ASP A 30 11.71 -14.29 10.61
C ASP A 30 11.65 -14.07 9.09
N LEU A 31 12.01 -15.11 8.32
CA LEU A 31 11.99 -15.04 6.86
C LEU A 31 10.58 -14.78 6.31
N GLU A 32 9.56 -15.45 6.87
CA GLU A 32 8.16 -15.21 6.49
C GLU A 32 7.71 -13.78 6.83
N THR A 33 8.07 -13.30 8.02
CA THR A 33 7.76 -11.93 8.46
C THR A 33 8.39 -10.89 7.54
N ILE A 34 9.66 -11.10 7.16
CA ILE A 34 10.39 -10.23 6.23
C ILE A 34 9.77 -10.28 4.84
N ARG A 35 9.40 -11.47 4.34
CA ARG A 35 8.75 -11.64 3.03
C ARG A 35 7.42 -10.91 2.97
N ASN A 36 6.59 -11.08 4.00
CA ASN A 36 5.30 -10.39 4.09
C ASN A 36 5.51 -8.87 4.10
N SER A 37 6.44 -8.38 4.93
CA SER A 37 6.76 -6.95 5.03
C SER A 37 7.29 -6.35 3.72
N ALA A 38 8.08 -7.11 2.96
CA ALA A 38 8.57 -6.71 1.65
C ALA A 38 7.45 -6.72 0.59
N SER A 39 6.56 -7.72 0.64
CA SER A 39 5.41 -7.86 -0.26
C SER A 39 4.43 -6.71 -0.10
N ILE A 40 4.10 -6.34 1.14
CA ILE A 40 3.23 -5.19 1.47
C ILE A 40 3.78 -3.89 0.88
N ARG A 41 5.10 -3.79 0.69
CA ARG A 41 5.79 -2.61 0.16
C ARG A 41 6.17 -2.75 -1.32
N ASN A 42 5.61 -3.76 -1.99
CA ASN A 42 5.82 -4.05 -3.41
C ASN A 42 7.31 -4.08 -3.83
N MET A 43 8.17 -4.67 -3.00
CA MET A 43 9.61 -4.72 -3.24
C MET A 43 10.24 -6.08 -2.93
N SER A 44 11.43 -6.31 -3.48
CA SER A 44 12.19 -7.52 -3.18
C SER A 44 12.66 -7.56 -1.73
N VAL A 45 12.77 -8.76 -1.16
CA VAL A 45 13.32 -8.98 0.20
C VAL A 45 14.69 -8.33 0.37
N ALA A 46 15.56 -8.45 -0.64
CA ALA A 46 16.90 -7.87 -0.60
C ALA A 46 16.86 -6.34 -0.55
N GLU A 47 15.93 -5.71 -1.26
CA GLU A 47 15.76 -4.25 -1.20
C GLU A 47 15.13 -3.78 0.10
N PHE A 48 14.12 -4.49 0.59
CA PHE A 48 13.50 -4.24 1.88
C PHE A 48 14.54 -4.28 3.02
N MET A 49 15.31 -5.37 3.11
CA MET A 49 16.36 -5.55 4.12
C MET A 49 17.43 -4.45 4.02
N ARG A 50 17.85 -4.08 2.81
CA ARG A 50 18.84 -3.02 2.60
C ARG A 50 18.32 -1.66 3.07
N ARG A 51 17.07 -1.32 2.74
CA ARG A 51 16.46 -0.05 3.18
C ARG A 51 16.33 -0.01 4.71
N ALA A 52 15.85 -1.10 5.30
CA ALA A 52 15.75 -1.25 6.74
C ALA A 52 17.12 -1.10 7.44
N ALA A 53 18.16 -1.77 6.96
CA ALA A 53 19.52 -1.67 7.50
C ALA A 53 20.12 -0.26 7.38
N LEU A 54 19.72 0.50 6.36
CA LEU A 54 20.14 1.90 6.15
C LEU A 54 19.25 2.91 6.88
N GLY A 55 18.29 2.47 7.70
CA GLY A 55 17.33 3.34 8.40
C GLY A 55 16.36 4.08 7.46
N ARG A 56 16.24 3.65 6.20
CA ARG A 56 15.35 4.27 5.22
C ARG A 56 13.98 3.65 5.34
N LYS A 57 12.97 4.45 5.72
CA LYS A 57 11.57 4.01 5.67
C LYS A 57 11.21 3.66 4.23
N ALA A 58 10.69 2.47 4.06
CA ALA A 58 9.97 2.08 2.86
C ALA A 58 8.49 2.25 3.18
N ASP A 59 7.89 3.27 2.55
CA ASP A 59 6.47 3.49 2.66
C ASP A 59 5.74 2.25 2.17
N VAL A 60 4.64 1.94 2.85
CA VAL A 60 3.76 0.86 2.41
C VAL A 60 3.08 1.36 1.15
N ASP A 61 3.36 0.69 0.05
CA ASP A 61 2.67 0.93 -1.22
C ASP A 61 1.30 0.28 -1.10
N TYR A 62 0.41 0.96 -0.39
CA TYR A 62 -0.96 0.54 -0.34
C TYR A 62 -1.52 0.69 -1.74
N ASP A 63 -1.94 -0.45 -2.33
CA ASP A 63 -2.52 -0.45 -3.65
C ASP A 63 -3.71 0.52 -3.63
N THR A 64 -3.55 1.66 -4.32
CA THR A 64 -4.56 2.72 -4.40
C THR A 64 -5.89 2.13 -4.85
N LYS A 65 -5.85 1.02 -5.59
CA LYS A 65 -7.02 0.24 -5.97
C LYS A 65 -7.82 -0.29 -4.78
N ILE A 66 -7.17 -0.75 -3.70
CA ILE A 66 -7.85 -1.27 -2.50
C ILE A 66 -8.60 -0.15 -1.79
N VAL A 67 -7.98 1.04 -1.67
CA VAL A 67 -8.63 2.22 -1.07
C VAL A 67 -9.84 2.64 -1.89
N LEU A 68 -9.70 2.69 -3.22
CA LEU A 68 -10.79 3.04 -4.12
C LEU A 68 -11.94 2.03 -4.04
N GLN A 69 -11.63 0.73 -4.04
CA GLN A 69 -12.63 -0.33 -3.90
C GLN A 69 -13.39 -0.24 -2.57
N LEU A 70 -12.70 0.01 -1.46
CA LEU A 70 -13.34 0.18 -0.16
C LEU A 70 -14.21 1.45 -0.11
N SER A 71 -13.76 2.52 -0.76
CA SER A 71 -14.55 3.75 -0.92
C SER A 71 -15.84 3.52 -1.72
N ASP A 72 -15.77 2.73 -2.79
CA ASP A 72 -16.93 2.37 -3.61
C ASP A 72 -17.97 1.54 -2.83
N VAL A 73 -17.51 0.65 -1.94
CA VAL A 73 -18.39 -0.12 -1.04
C VAL A 73 -19.14 0.83 -0.10
N VAL A 74 -18.45 1.75 0.57
CA VAL A 74 -19.06 2.74 1.47
C VAL A 74 -20.08 3.63 0.72
N ARG A 75 -19.74 4.07 -0.50
CA ARG A 75 -20.67 4.83 -1.36
C ARG A 75 -21.91 4.03 -1.72
N SER A 76 -21.76 2.73 -1.99
CA SER A 76 -22.87 1.84 -2.32
C SER A 76 -23.82 1.67 -1.12
N ILE A 77 -23.28 1.51 0.09
CA ILE A 77 -24.10 1.45 1.32
C ILE A 77 -24.88 2.75 1.52
N ARG A 78 -24.24 3.91 1.33
CA ARG A 78 -24.93 5.23 1.41
C ARG A 78 -26.02 5.38 0.35
N ALA A 79 -25.82 4.85 -0.85
CA ALA A 79 -26.85 4.87 -1.90
C ALA A 79 -28.06 4.00 -1.51
N ILE A 80 -27.82 2.80 -0.96
CA ILE A 80 -28.88 1.92 -0.45
C ILE A 80 -29.64 2.63 0.69
N HIS A 81 -28.92 3.26 1.61
CA HIS A 81 -29.52 4.05 2.69
C HIS A 81 -30.47 5.12 2.15
N LYS A 82 -30.03 5.90 1.17
CA LYS A 82 -30.86 6.93 0.52
C LYS A 82 -32.12 6.32 -0.11
N GLN A 83 -31.99 5.20 -0.82
CA GLN A 83 -33.13 4.52 -1.44
C GLN A 83 -34.14 4.00 -0.41
N MET A 84 -33.68 3.47 0.74
CA MET A 84 -34.57 3.03 1.80
C MET A 84 -35.38 4.18 2.37
N VAL A 85 -34.73 5.32 2.63
CA VAL A 85 -35.40 6.53 3.11
C VAL A 85 -36.44 7.03 2.08
N GLU A 86 -36.10 7.03 0.79
CA GLU A 86 -37.03 7.40 -0.29
C GLU A 86 -38.26 6.46 -0.36
N LEU A 87 -38.11 5.20 0.05
CA LEU A 87 -39.16 4.19 0.13
C LEU A 87 -39.90 4.18 1.48
N ASN A 88 -39.64 5.15 2.37
CA ASN A 88 -40.14 5.19 3.76
C ASN A 88 -39.82 3.92 4.57
N LEU A 89 -38.71 3.25 4.27
CA LEU A 89 -38.18 2.13 5.04
C LEU A 89 -37.13 2.65 6.01
N GLU A 90 -37.19 2.21 7.26
CA GLU A 90 -36.20 2.58 8.28
C GLU A 90 -34.89 1.82 8.04
N PRO A 91 -33.78 2.50 7.73
CA PRO A 91 -32.50 1.85 7.53
C PRO A 91 -31.87 1.43 8.87
N PRO A 92 -31.14 0.30 8.92
CA PRO A 92 -30.52 -0.20 10.15
C PRO A 92 -29.22 0.56 10.48
N GLU A 93 -29.33 1.87 10.75
CA GLU A 93 -28.18 2.76 11.00
C GLU A 93 -27.28 2.26 12.15
N ALA A 94 -27.87 1.70 13.20
CA ALA A 94 -27.15 1.13 14.33
C ALA A 94 -26.18 0.01 13.94
N ILE A 95 -26.43 -0.66 12.80
CA ILE A 95 -25.57 -1.73 12.27
C ILE A 95 -24.61 -1.17 11.22
N TRP A 96 -25.05 -0.23 10.39
CA TRP A 96 -24.27 0.27 9.26
C TRP A 96 -23.26 1.35 9.62
N SER A 97 -23.60 2.28 10.52
CA SER A 97 -22.72 3.39 10.88
C SER A 97 -21.37 2.91 11.42
N PRO A 98 -21.31 1.96 12.39
CA PRO A 98 -20.03 1.48 12.92
C PRO A 98 -19.13 0.87 11.85
N VAL A 99 -19.71 0.11 10.90
CA VAL A 99 -18.97 -0.55 9.82
C VAL A 99 -18.42 0.47 8.82
N MET A 100 -19.20 1.52 8.50
CA MET A 100 -18.73 2.58 7.61
C MET A 100 -17.65 3.45 8.26
N ASP A 101 -17.77 3.72 9.56
CA ASP A 101 -16.78 4.49 10.31
C ASP A 101 -15.46 3.71 10.41
N GLU A 102 -15.51 2.40 10.71
CA GLU A 102 -14.32 1.54 10.72
C GLU A 102 -13.66 1.46 9.33
N ALA A 103 -14.44 1.36 8.26
CA ALA A 103 -13.93 1.37 6.88
C ALA A 103 -13.26 2.71 6.53
N LEU A 104 -13.85 3.84 6.95
CA LEU A 104 -13.27 5.17 6.77
C LEU A 104 -11.97 5.34 7.54
N GLU A 105 -11.91 4.90 8.80
CA GLU A 105 -10.68 4.90 9.57
C GLU A 105 -9.60 4.02 8.95
N ALA A 106 -9.96 2.82 8.47
CA ALA A 106 -9.02 1.94 7.78
C ALA A 106 -8.45 2.63 6.54
N MET A 107 -9.28 3.28 5.72
CA MET A 107 -8.82 4.07 4.56
C MET A 107 -7.90 5.23 4.97
N HIS A 108 -8.19 5.93 6.07
CA HIS A 108 -7.33 6.99 6.57
C HIS A 108 -5.97 6.49 7.10
N ARG A 109 -5.93 5.32 7.76
CA ARG A 109 -4.67 4.67 8.17
C ARG A 109 -3.84 4.21 6.99
N ILE A 110 -4.49 3.93 5.86
CA ILE A 110 -3.87 3.49 4.61
C ILE A 110 -3.37 4.69 3.78
N SER A 111 -4.09 5.82 3.81
CA SER A 111 -3.76 7.01 3.02
C SER A 111 -2.72 7.95 3.66
N ASN A 112 -2.35 7.73 4.93
CA ASN A 112 -1.37 8.51 5.70
C ASN A 112 -0.07 7.72 5.89
#